data_AF-A0AAW7M790-F1
#
_entry.id   AF-A0AAW7M790-F1
#
_cell.length_a   1.000
_cell.length_b   1.000
_cell.length_c   1.000
_cell.angle_alpha   90.00
_cell.angle_beta   90.00
_cell.angle_gamma   90.00
#
_symmetry.space_group_name_H-M   'P 1'
#
loop_
_entity.id
_entity.type
_entity.pdbx_description
1 polymer ?
#
loop_
_entity_poly.entity_id
_entity_poly.type
_entity_poly.pdbx_seq_one_letter_code
_entity_poly.pdbx_strand_id
1 'polypeptide(L)'
;KCLDYPWRFNPRALIRYQDGSASDLLAATRVNEYVLSVIEQAQFSNIMLNDPSIESPRLIFCESSRVGYSALISEISPQSNGTCQVTAKEYKDSFYQYDNSIYPGNVA
;
A
#
# COMPACT_ATOMS: atom_id res chain seq x y z
N LYS A 1 5.10 5.44 4.90
CA LYS A 1 5.83 4.96 6.10
C LYS A 1 4.80 4.37 7.03
N CYS A 2 4.89 3.10 7.41
CA CYS A 2 4.07 2.57 8.50
C CYS A 2 4.69 3.09 9.80
N LEU A 3 3.99 3.98 10.50
CA LEU A 3 4.42 4.52 11.79
C LEU A 3 3.83 3.67 12.92
N ASP A 4 4.44 3.77 14.11
CA ASP A 4 4.13 3.00 15.32
C ASP A 4 2.68 3.16 15.86
N TYR A 5 1.83 4.01 15.27
CA TYR A 5 0.48 4.30 15.80
C TYR A 5 -0.57 4.61 14.70
N PRO A 6 -0.93 3.65 13.83
CA PRO A 6 -1.85 3.86 12.70
C PRO A 6 -3.31 4.13 13.12
N TRP A 7 -3.66 3.93 14.39
CA TRP A 7 -5.03 3.94 14.90
C TRP A 7 -5.58 5.34 15.21
N ARG A 8 -4.72 6.37 15.23
CA ARG A 8 -5.13 7.72 15.62
C ARG A 8 -5.82 8.50 14.49
N PHE A 9 -5.70 8.04 13.24
CA PHE A 9 -6.21 8.72 12.05
C PHE A 9 -6.71 7.71 11.01
N ASN A 10 -8.01 7.39 11.00
CA ASN A 10 -8.71 6.66 9.93
C ASN A 10 -7.91 5.45 9.35
N PRO A 11 -7.81 4.33 10.09
CA PRO A 11 -6.95 3.22 9.68
C PRO A 11 -7.40 2.68 8.32
N ARG A 12 -6.47 2.67 7.37
CA ARG A 12 -6.68 2.05 6.06
C ARG A 12 -5.96 0.71 6.03
N ALA A 13 -6.58 -0.23 5.35
CA ALA A 13 -6.04 -1.56 5.16
C ALA A 13 -6.08 -1.97 3.70
N LEU A 14 -5.16 -2.83 3.34
CA LEU A 14 -5.14 -3.53 2.06
C LEU A 14 -5.01 -5.02 2.33
N ILE A 15 -5.73 -5.83 1.56
CA ILE A 15 -5.65 -7.28 1.61
C ILE A 15 -4.87 -7.72 0.37
N ARG A 16 -3.78 -8.46 0.59
CA ARG A 16 -3.12 -9.21 -0.46
C ARG A 16 -3.75 -10.60 -0.53
N TYR A 17 -4.39 -10.90 -1.65
CA TYR A 17 -5.07 -12.17 -1.88
C TYR A 17 -4.08 -13.29 -2.21
N GLN A 18 -4.57 -14.52 -2.13
CA GLN A 18 -3.78 -15.75 -2.28
C GLN A 18 -3.36 -15.99 -3.74
N ASP A 19 -4.08 -15.39 -4.69
CA ASP A 19 -3.75 -15.37 -6.13
C ASP A 19 -2.67 -14.34 -6.50
N GLY A 20 -2.17 -13.58 -5.51
CA GLY A 20 -1.16 -12.54 -5.67
C GLY A 20 -1.71 -11.15 -5.99
N SER A 21 -3.01 -11.02 -6.25
CA SER A 21 -3.67 -9.72 -6.44
C SER A 21 -3.85 -8.98 -5.10
N ALA A 22 -4.29 -7.72 -5.18
CA ALA A 22 -4.50 -6.86 -4.02
C ALA A 22 -5.88 -6.22 -4.08
N SER A 23 -6.49 -6.00 -2.90
CA SER A 23 -7.73 -5.25 -2.76
C SER A 23 -7.50 -3.76 -3.01
N ASP A 24 -8.60 -3.04 -3.24
CA ASP A 24 -8.62 -1.60 -3.07
C ASP A 24 -8.33 -1.20 -1.61
N LEU A 25 -8.13 0.10 -1.38
CA LEU A 25 -7.89 0.64 -0.05
C LEU A 25 -9.15 0.58 0.81
N LEU A 26 -9.17 -0.32 1.77
CA LEU A 26 -10.30 -0.53 2.67
C LEU A 26 -10.28 0.48 3.81
N ALA A 27 -11.44 1.08 4.09
CA ALA A 27 -11.66 1.77 5.35
C ALA A 27 -11.90 0.71 6.44
N ALA A 28 -10.93 0.53 7.33
CA ALA A 28 -11.05 -0.43 8.42
C ALA A 28 -11.63 0.24 9.67
N THR A 29 -12.49 -0.48 10.38
CA THR A 29 -12.98 -0.10 11.70
C THR A 29 -12.43 -1.09 12.71
N ARG A 30 -11.78 -0.59 13.77
CA ARG A 30 -11.27 -1.45 14.83
C ARG A 30 -12.44 -1.99 15.66
N VAL A 31 -12.53 -3.31 15.78
CA VAL A 31 -13.51 -3.96 16.65
C VAL A 31 -12.87 -4.21 18.02
N ASN A 32 -11.63 -4.73 18.05
CA ASN A 32 -10.82 -4.89 19.25
C ASN A 32 -9.32 -4.91 18.90
N GLU A 33 -8.45 -5.47 19.75
CA GLU A 33 -7.00 -5.52 19.52
C GLU A 33 -6.57 -6.46 18.39
N TYR A 34 -7.33 -7.51 18.11
CA TYR A 34 -6.99 -8.55 17.13
C TYR A 34 -8.00 -8.66 15.99
N VAL A 35 -9.06 -7.85 16.02
CA VAL A 35 -10.16 -7.90 15.07
C VAL A 35 -10.44 -6.52 14.53
N LEU A 36 -10.56 -6.47 13.20
CA LEU A 36 -11.04 -5.31 12.46
C LEU A 36 -12.22 -5.73 11.58
N SER A 37 -13.03 -4.75 11.20
CA SER A 37 -14.10 -4.90 10.23
C SER A 37 -13.88 -3.97 9.04
N VAL A 38 -14.32 -4.42 7.87
CA VAL A 38 -14.32 -3.68 6.61
C VAL A 38 -15.68 -3.93 5.93
N ILE A 39 -16.04 -3.10 4.96
CA ILE A 39 -17.19 -3.38 4.10
C ILE A 39 -16.89 -4.64 3.29
N GLU A 40 -17.90 -5.51 3.19
CA GLU A 40 -17.79 -6.76 2.44
C GLU A 40 -17.55 -6.48 0.94
N GLN A 41 -16.74 -7.32 0.32
CA GLN A 41 -16.43 -7.29 -1.10
C GLN A 41 -16.65 -8.67 -1.70
N ALA A 42 -17.13 -8.74 -2.93
CA ALA A 42 -17.40 -10.00 -3.63
C ALA A 42 -16.16 -10.93 -3.69
N GLN A 43 -14.96 -10.36 -3.67
CA GLN A 43 -13.69 -11.07 -3.72
C GLN A 43 -13.41 -11.87 -2.45
N PHE A 44 -14.04 -11.52 -1.32
CA PHE A 44 -13.85 -12.22 -0.06
C PHE A 44 -14.39 -13.65 -0.09
N SER A 45 -15.41 -13.94 -0.91
CA SER A 45 -15.94 -15.30 -1.07
C SER A 45 -14.93 -16.28 -1.66
N ASN A 46 -13.88 -15.77 -2.32
CA ASN A 46 -12.86 -16.58 -2.97
C ASN A 46 -11.69 -16.91 -2.04
N ILE A 47 -11.66 -16.35 -0.82
CA ILE A 47 -10.60 -16.59 0.14
C ILE A 47 -10.76 -17.99 0.75
N MET A 48 -9.72 -18.82 0.62
CA MET A 48 -9.67 -20.15 1.23
C MET A 48 -8.86 -20.11 2.52
N LEU A 49 -9.54 -20.24 3.66
CA LEU A 49 -8.92 -20.23 4.99
C LEU A 49 -8.71 -21.62 5.59
N ASN A 50 -9.27 -22.66 4.97
CA ASN A 50 -9.34 -24.02 5.49
C ASN A 50 -8.34 -24.99 4.84
N ASP A 51 -7.51 -24.52 3.90
CA ASP A 51 -6.45 -25.32 3.29
C ASP A 51 -5.07 -24.86 3.80
N PRO A 52 -4.37 -25.67 4.62
CA PRO A 52 -3.06 -25.32 5.14
C PRO A 52 -1.95 -25.33 4.07
N SER A 53 -2.21 -25.90 2.89
CA SER A 53 -1.26 -25.87 1.75
C SER A 53 -1.33 -24.56 0.98
N ILE A 54 -2.34 -23.72 1.20
CA ILE A 54 -2.50 -22.42 0.56
C ILE A 54 -2.08 -21.33 1.54
N GLU A 55 -1.18 -20.45 1.11
CA GLU A 55 -0.77 -19.28 1.90
C GLU A 55 -1.99 -18.42 2.25
N SER A 56 -2.14 -18.04 3.52
CA SER A 56 -3.24 -17.18 3.96
C SER A 56 -3.15 -15.76 3.37
N PRO A 57 -4.28 -15.07 3.14
CA PRO A 57 -4.25 -13.67 2.70
C PRO A 57 -3.53 -12.80 3.75
N ARG A 58 -2.82 -11.78 3.28
CA ARG A 58 -2.04 -10.89 4.15
C ARG A 58 -2.72 -9.54 4.28
N LEU A 59 -2.89 -9.11 5.52
CA LEU A 59 -3.41 -7.80 5.85
C LEU A 59 -2.26 -6.80 6.01
N ILE A 60 -2.33 -5.68 5.31
CA ILE A 60 -1.33 -4.61 5.33
C ILE A 60 -1.99 -3.33 5.84
N PHE A 61 -1.49 -2.79 6.94
CA PHE A 61 -1.93 -1.49 7.47
C PHE A 61 -1.20 -0.34 6.75
N CYS A 62 -1.96 0.68 6.37
CA CYS A 62 -1.43 1.88 5.73
C CYS A 62 -2.09 3.13 6.33
N GLU A 63 -1.28 4.16 6.59
CA GLU A 63 -1.80 5.51 6.87
C GLU A 63 -2.13 6.28 5.56
N SER A 64 -1.69 5.74 4.42
CA SER A 64 -1.89 6.36 3.11
C SER A 64 -3.35 6.25 2.68
N SER A 65 -3.89 7.34 2.13
CA SER A 65 -5.18 7.38 1.42
C SER A 65 -5.11 6.78 0.01
N ARG A 66 -3.95 6.23 -0.41
CA ARG A 66 -3.71 5.70 -1.76
C ARG A 66 -3.16 4.26 -1.74
N VAL A 67 -3.59 3.44 -2.70
CA VAL A 67 -3.17 2.03 -2.94
C VAL A 67 -1.77 1.97 -3.58
N GLY A 68 -0.77 2.59 -2.92
CA GLY A 68 0.59 2.67 -3.41
C GLY A 68 0.97 4.06 -3.93
N TYR A 69 2.18 4.15 -4.47
CA TYR A 69 2.79 5.39 -4.93
C TYR A 69 3.22 5.23 -6.37
N SER A 70 3.00 6.26 -7.17
CA SER A 70 3.66 6.36 -8.48
C SER A 70 5.17 6.34 -8.24
N ALA A 71 5.86 5.42 -8.89
CA ALA A 71 7.30 5.30 -8.76
C ALA A 71 7.91 4.98 -10.13
N LEU A 72 9.10 5.52 -10.37
CA LEU A 72 9.89 5.18 -11.55
C LEU A 72 10.82 4.03 -11.16
N ILE A 73 10.67 2.89 -11.83
CA ILE A 73 11.58 1.75 -11.67
C ILE A 73 12.94 2.16 -12.22
N SER A 74 13.95 2.11 -11.36
CA SER A 74 15.34 2.41 -11.74
C SER A 74 16.12 1.15 -12.10
N GLU A 75 15.78 0.01 -11.49
CA GLU A 75 16.52 -1.23 -11.68
C GLU A 75 15.65 -2.47 -11.38
N ILE A 76 15.89 -3.54 -12.13
CA ILE A 76 15.40 -4.89 -11.85
C ILE A 76 16.60 -5.83 -11.83
N SER A 77 16.89 -6.44 -10.69
CA SER A 77 18.03 -7.33 -10.49
C SER A 77 17.56 -8.76 -10.17
N PRO A 78 17.75 -9.73 -11.08
CA PRO A 78 17.34 -11.11 -10.87
C PRO A 78 18.20 -11.78 -9.79
N GLN A 79 17.55 -12.57 -8.95
CA GLN A 79 18.16 -13.30 -7.83
C GLN A 79 18.26 -14.79 -8.17
N SER A 80 19.22 -15.48 -7.55
CA SER A 80 19.48 -16.91 -7.80
C SER A 80 18.35 -17.85 -7.36
N ASN A 81 17.41 -17.37 -6.55
CA ASN A 81 16.25 -18.12 -6.07
C ASN A 81 15.01 -17.97 -6.98
N GLY A 82 15.17 -17.41 -8.18
CA GLY A 82 14.08 -17.20 -9.13
C GLY A 82 13.18 -16.00 -8.80
N THR A 83 13.55 -15.16 -7.83
CA THR A 83 12.88 -13.89 -7.56
C THR A 83 13.64 -12.73 -8.22
N CYS A 84 13.02 -11.55 -8.32
CA CYS A 84 13.67 -10.33 -8.77
C CYS A 84 13.58 -9.26 -7.67
N GLN A 85 14.70 -8.57 -7.44
CA GLN A 85 14.71 -7.34 -6.67
C GLN A 85 14.36 -6.17 -7.60
N VAL A 86 13.43 -5.32 -7.20
CA VAL A 86 13.04 -4.12 -7.94
C VAL A 86 13.37 -2.90 -7.09
N THR A 87 14.16 -1.98 -7.65
CA THR A 87 14.46 -0.68 -7.05
C THR A 87 13.67 0.38 -7.80
N ALA A 88 12.93 1.22 -7.06
CA ALA A 88 12.12 2.28 -7.64
C ALA A 88 12.21 3.56 -6.79
N LYS A 89 12.18 4.71 -7.47
CA LYS A 89 12.11 6.03 -6.84
C LYS A 89 10.67 6.47 -6.78
N GLU A 90 10.15 6.63 -5.56
CA GLU A 90 8.83 7.15 -5.27
C GLU A 90 8.68 8.60 -5.77
N TYR A 91 7.61 8.89 -6.48
CA TYR A 91 7.21 10.26 -6.81
C TYR A 91 6.57 10.91 -5.58
N LYS A 92 7.05 12.10 -5.20
CA LYS A 92 6.50 12.89 -4.09
C LYS A 92 6.21 14.32 -4.53
N ASP A 93 4.95 14.72 -4.47
CA ASP A 93 4.49 16.08 -4.80
C ASP A 93 5.30 17.15 -4.05
N SER A 94 5.65 16.90 -2.78
CA SER A 94 6.43 17.84 -1.96
C SER A 94 7.81 18.16 -2.53
N PHE A 95 8.42 17.23 -3.27
CA PHE A 95 9.73 17.46 -3.90
C PHE A 95 9.61 18.40 -5.09
N TYR A 96 8.49 18.36 -5.80
CA TYR A 96 8.22 19.13 -7.02
C TYR A 96 7.34 20.36 -6.78
N GLN A 97 6.97 20.66 -5.54
CA GLN A 97 6.04 21.74 -5.19
C GLN A 97 6.48 23.13 -5.69
N TYR A 98 7.78 23.29 -5.99
CA TYR A 98 8.36 24.54 -6.47
C TYR A 98 8.78 24.51 -7.96
N ASP A 99 8.57 23.41 -8.68
CA ASP A 99 8.97 23.30 -10.09
C ASP A 99 8.26 24.33 -10.97
N ASN A 100 7.00 24.64 -10.65
CA ASN A 100 6.20 25.66 -11.33
C ASN A 100 6.20 27.02 -10.60
N SER A 101 7.09 27.22 -9.62
CA SER A 101 7.16 28.49 -8.90
C SER A 101 7.85 29.55 -9.74
N ILE A 102 7.31 30.76 -9.71
CA ILE A 102 7.96 31.92 -10.35
C ILE A 102 9.03 32.42 -9.39
N TYR A 103 10.27 32.50 -9.89
CA TYR A 103 11.38 33.04 -9.10
C TYR A 103 11.07 34.47 -8.64
N PRO A 104 11.06 34.77 -7.33
CA PRO A 104 10.60 36.05 -6.80
C PRO A 104 11.52 37.23 -7.17
N GLY A 105 12.73 36.97 -7.67
CA GLY A 105 13.62 38.02 -8.18
C GLY A 105 13.33 38.47 -9.62
N ASN A 106 12.32 37.89 -10.28
CA ASN A 106 11.84 38.36 -11.59
C ASN A 106 10.71 39.39 -11.42
N VAL A 107 11.01 40.50 -10.75
CA VAL A 107 10.17 41.70 -10.71
C VAL A 107 10.92 42.79 -11.47
N ALA A 108 10.42 43.12 -12.66
CA ALA A 108 10.95 44.18 -13.53
C ALA A 108 10.70 45.57 -12.94
#